data_AF-A0A1A8UK66-F1
#
_entry.id   AF-A0A1A8UK66-F1
#
_cell.length_a   1.000
_cell.length_b   1.000
_cell.length_c   1.000
_cell.angle_alpha   90.00
_cell.angle_beta   90.00
_cell.angle_gamma   90.00
#
_symmetry.space_group_name_H-M   'P 1'
#
loop_
_entity.id
_entity.type
_entity.pdbx_description
1 polymer ?
#
loop_
_entity_poly.entity_id
_entity_poly.type
_entity_poly.pdbx_seq_one_letter_code
_entity_poly.pdbx_strand_id
1 'polypeptide(L)'
;MGALWTSKELLDLVREAPDPFTKPVDLYRWLRQACLVYEPRPVQVRKLLQLVFESQWQKFEDKFHVPGSDTDADWSGVDAMTTWLDGAFKTSVVSVAWSNPNKTFSYLCHQKPNESMTDFLPRYKQLMNSIHDEDVTPNAVLNLMMCLQDHVAELFQLTYIDWFSYTFNQAAVRLEVLEKRGMLESKTKTLAIVKKLQSGEEEEEINAPSSNNPRPRRRRGRCYSCGWHGHWARECPASFSIQPNQRALEWNQRALEWTYID
;
A
#
# COMPACT_ATOMS: atom_id res chain seq x y z
N MET A 1 -17.04 -4.47 44.23
CA MET A 1 -15.67 -4.87 43.87
C MET A 1 -15.76 -5.43 42.46
N GLY A 2 -15.16 -4.75 41.48
CA GLY A 2 -15.10 -5.28 40.12
C GLY A 2 -14.35 -6.61 40.10
N ALA A 3 -14.85 -7.59 39.36
CA ALA A 3 -14.27 -8.93 39.35
C ALA A 3 -12.90 -8.90 38.64
N LEU A 4 -11.88 -9.45 39.31
CA LEU A 4 -10.58 -9.69 38.70
C LEU A 4 -10.70 -10.87 37.73
N TRP A 5 -10.58 -10.62 36.43
CA TRP A 5 -10.44 -11.64 35.40
C TRP A 5 -9.28 -12.55 35.74
N THR A 6 -9.59 -13.84 35.81
CA THR A 6 -8.58 -14.88 35.87
C THR A 6 -7.75 -14.89 34.59
N SER A 7 -6.56 -15.48 34.65
CA SER A 7 -5.72 -15.65 33.45
C SER A 7 -6.45 -16.41 32.34
N LYS A 8 -7.31 -17.37 32.69
CA LYS A 8 -8.10 -18.13 31.73
C LYS A 8 -9.15 -17.26 31.04
N GLU A 9 -9.94 -16.51 31.80
CA GLU A 9 -10.94 -15.59 31.24
C GLU A 9 -10.29 -14.53 30.36
N LEU A 10 -9.15 -13.98 30.77
CA LEU A 10 -8.42 -13.00 29.96
C LEU A 10 -7.94 -13.61 28.63
N LEU A 11 -7.43 -14.85 28.63
CA LEU A 11 -7.02 -15.54 27.41
C LEU A 11 -8.21 -15.88 26.51
N ASP A 12 -9.33 -16.29 27.10
CA ASP A 12 -10.57 -16.56 26.36
C ASP A 12 -11.12 -15.28 25.72
N LEU A 13 -11.11 -14.15 26.46
CA LEU A 13 -11.48 -12.83 25.92
C LEU A 13 -10.57 -12.40 24.77
N VAL A 14 -9.25 -12.52 24.92
CA VAL A 14 -8.31 -12.16 23.85
C VAL A 14 -8.54 -13.02 22.60
N ARG A 15 -8.81 -14.32 22.77
CA ARG A 15 -9.10 -15.23 21.64
C ARG A 15 -10.38 -14.87 20.90
N GLU A 16 -11.38 -14.36 21.61
CA GLU A 16 -12.68 -13.98 21.03
C GLU A 16 -12.74 -12.54 20.52
N ALA A 17 -11.74 -11.71 20.86
CA ALA A 17 -11.70 -10.31 20.48
C ALA A 17 -11.68 -10.15 18.96
N PRO A 18 -12.60 -9.35 18.38
CA PRO A 18 -12.53 -8.99 16.96
C PRO A 18 -11.25 -8.23 16.66
N ASP A 19 -10.65 -8.50 15.49
CA ASP A 19 -9.40 -7.86 15.10
C ASP A 19 -9.55 -6.32 15.06
N PRO A 20 -8.70 -5.57 15.80
CA PRO A 20 -8.85 -4.13 16.02
C PRO A 20 -8.76 -3.30 14.75
N PHE A 21 -8.06 -3.79 13.74
CA PHE A 21 -7.80 -3.04 12.52
C PHE A 21 -8.81 -3.35 11.44
N THR A 22 -9.20 -4.62 11.29
CA THR A 22 -10.14 -5.07 10.27
C THR A 22 -11.59 -4.89 10.69
N LYS A 23 -11.91 -5.09 11.98
CA LYS A 23 -13.27 -5.03 12.53
C LYS A 23 -13.39 -4.09 13.76
N PRO A 24 -13.02 -2.80 13.67
CA PRO A 24 -12.99 -1.87 14.81
C PRO A 24 -14.36 -1.66 15.47
N VAL A 25 -15.44 -1.67 14.68
CA VAL A 25 -16.81 -1.48 15.22
C VAL A 25 -17.26 -2.72 15.99
N ASP A 26 -16.89 -3.91 15.52
CA ASP A 26 -17.22 -5.15 16.22
C ASP A 26 -16.38 -5.29 17.49
N LEU A 27 -15.10 -4.89 17.46
CA LEU A 27 -14.26 -4.81 18.65
C LEU A 27 -14.87 -3.87 19.69
N TYR A 28 -15.37 -2.70 19.27
CA TYR A 28 -16.08 -1.80 20.18
C TYR A 28 -17.30 -2.46 20.83
N ARG A 29 -18.18 -3.06 20.02
CA ARG A 29 -19.40 -3.71 20.53
C ARG A 29 -19.07 -4.86 21.48
N TRP A 30 -18.08 -5.67 21.11
CA TRP A 30 -17.60 -6.79 21.91
C TRP A 30 -17.03 -6.32 23.25
N LEU A 31 -16.11 -5.34 23.26
CA LEU A 31 -15.52 -4.85 24.50
C LEU A 31 -16.59 -4.23 25.40
N ARG A 32 -17.53 -3.49 24.82
CA ARG A 32 -18.66 -2.91 25.55
C ARG A 32 -19.50 -3.98 26.24
N GLN A 33 -19.80 -5.08 25.55
CA GLN A 33 -20.54 -6.22 26.13
C GLN A 33 -19.74 -6.90 27.24
N ALA A 34 -18.46 -7.20 27.00
CA ALA A 34 -17.60 -7.80 28.02
C ALA A 34 -17.52 -6.93 29.28
N CYS A 35 -17.33 -5.62 29.12
CA CYS A 35 -17.28 -4.68 30.23
C CYS A 35 -18.61 -4.63 31.02
N LEU A 36 -19.76 -4.68 30.35
CA LEU A 36 -21.06 -4.69 31.03
C LEU A 36 -21.35 -6.01 31.78
N VAL A 37 -20.82 -7.13 31.31
CA VAL A 37 -21.04 -8.44 31.95
C VAL A 37 -20.12 -8.63 33.15
N TYR A 38 -18.84 -8.25 33.00
CA TYR A 38 -17.82 -8.56 34.00
C TYR A 38 -17.49 -7.40 34.94
N GLU A 39 -17.92 -6.17 34.63
CA GLU A 39 -17.62 -4.94 35.38
C GLU A 39 -16.13 -4.84 35.79
N PRO A 40 -15.19 -4.96 34.83
CA PRO A 40 -13.76 -5.02 35.12
C PRO A 40 -13.24 -3.68 35.62
N ARG A 41 -12.15 -3.69 36.38
CA ARG A 41 -11.45 -2.47 36.77
C ARG A 41 -10.71 -1.85 35.57
N PRO A 42 -10.47 -0.52 35.57
CA PRO A 42 -9.76 0.17 34.49
C PRO A 42 -8.43 -0.47 34.06
N VAL A 43 -7.62 -0.91 35.03
CA VAL A 43 -6.33 -1.56 34.78
C VAL A 43 -6.45 -2.86 33.98
N GLN A 44 -7.54 -3.61 34.17
CA GLN A 44 -7.79 -4.85 33.45
C GLN A 44 -8.22 -4.59 32.01
N VAL A 45 -9.03 -3.56 31.78
CA VAL A 45 -9.40 -3.13 30.44
C VAL A 45 -8.17 -2.68 29.66
N ARG A 46 -7.28 -1.88 30.27
CA ARG A 46 -6.00 -1.49 29.65
C ARG A 46 -5.14 -2.72 29.30
N LYS A 47 -5.03 -3.68 30.21
CA LYS A 47 -4.28 -4.93 29.98
C LYS A 47 -4.90 -5.78 28.85
N LEU A 48 -6.22 -5.87 28.78
CA LEU A 48 -6.91 -6.57 27.70
C LEU A 48 -6.63 -5.89 26.35
N LEU A 49 -6.72 -4.56 26.28
CA LEU A 49 -6.39 -3.83 25.06
C LEU A 49 -4.93 -4.03 24.66
N GLN A 50 -4.00 -4.01 25.61
CA GLN A 50 -2.59 -4.33 25.34
C GLN A 50 -2.41 -5.71 24.71
N LEU A 51 -3.16 -6.70 25.16
CA LEU A 51 -3.12 -8.05 24.59
C LEU A 51 -3.80 -8.13 23.21
N VAL A 52 -4.93 -7.45 23.03
CA VAL A 52 -5.68 -7.42 21.75
C VAL A 52 -4.89 -6.70 20.63
N PHE A 53 -4.16 -5.64 20.96
CA PHE A 53 -3.33 -4.92 20.01
C PHE A 53 -1.92 -5.51 19.86
N GLU A 54 -1.55 -6.48 20.70
CA GLU A 54 -0.28 -7.19 20.70
C GLU A 54 0.94 -6.22 20.56
N SER A 55 1.83 -6.51 19.60
CA SER A 55 3.01 -5.69 19.29
C SER A 55 2.70 -4.26 18.86
N GLN A 56 1.46 -3.96 18.45
CA GLN A 56 1.05 -2.63 18.00
C GLN A 56 0.55 -1.73 19.14
N TRP A 57 0.37 -2.25 20.36
CA TRP A 57 -0.18 -1.48 21.49
C TRP A 57 0.58 -0.18 21.77
N GLN A 58 1.91 -0.25 21.85
CA GLN A 58 2.77 0.90 22.15
C GLN A 58 2.61 2.08 21.17
N LYS A 59 2.20 1.80 19.92
CA LYS A 59 1.98 2.85 18.91
C LYS A 59 0.69 3.64 19.13
N PHE A 60 -0.27 3.06 19.87
CA PHE A 60 -1.64 3.57 19.94
C PHE A 60 -2.14 3.78 21.37
N GLU A 61 -1.37 3.40 22.40
CA GLU A 61 -1.83 3.44 23.80
C GLU A 61 -2.28 4.85 24.24
N ASP A 62 -1.60 5.89 23.79
CA ASP A 62 -1.93 7.29 24.07
C ASP A 62 -3.34 7.68 23.55
N LYS A 63 -3.84 7.01 22.51
CA LYS A 63 -5.15 7.29 21.93
C LYS A 63 -6.31 6.72 22.75
N PHE A 64 -6.05 5.73 23.62
CA PHE A 64 -7.12 5.02 24.31
C PHE A 64 -7.38 5.52 25.73
N HIS A 65 -6.39 6.15 26.38
CA HIS A 65 -6.40 6.67 27.76
C HIS A 65 -7.58 6.16 28.61
N VAL A 66 -7.41 4.98 29.22
CA VAL A 66 -8.46 4.34 30.02
C VAL A 66 -8.54 5.07 31.38
N PRO A 67 -9.68 5.69 31.74
CA PRO A 67 -9.80 6.50 32.96
C PRO A 67 -9.48 5.70 34.22
N GLY A 68 -8.56 6.20 35.03
CA GLY A 68 -8.17 5.56 36.30
C GLY A 68 -7.20 4.37 36.17
N SER A 69 -6.80 4.00 34.95
CA SER A 69 -5.91 2.85 34.70
C SER A 69 -4.45 3.04 35.14
N ASP A 70 -4.05 4.27 35.49
CA ASP A 70 -2.72 4.57 36.02
C ASP A 70 -2.58 4.17 37.50
N THR A 71 -3.68 3.79 38.13
CA THR A 71 -3.75 3.32 39.52
C THR A 71 -4.56 2.03 39.60
N ASP A 72 -4.58 1.37 40.75
CA ASP A 72 -5.44 0.19 40.98
C ASP A 72 -6.88 0.57 41.44
N ALA A 73 -7.29 1.80 41.15
CA ALA A 73 -8.59 2.35 41.55
C ALA A 73 -9.75 1.80 40.69
N ASP A 74 -10.94 1.81 41.27
CA ASP A 74 -12.19 1.56 40.55
C ASP A 74 -12.56 2.76 39.66
N TRP A 75 -13.53 2.56 38.76
CA TRP A 75 -14.10 3.62 37.94
C TRP A 75 -14.61 4.78 38.79
N SER A 76 -14.33 6.02 38.36
CA SER A 76 -14.69 7.25 39.07
C SER A 76 -16.17 7.64 38.90
N GLY A 77 -17.09 6.69 39.07
CA GLY A 77 -18.52 6.89 38.90
C GLY A 77 -19.21 5.69 38.25
N VAL A 78 -20.53 5.58 38.48
CA VAL A 78 -21.37 4.44 38.02
C VAL A 78 -21.35 4.31 36.50
N ASP A 79 -21.33 5.43 35.77
CA ASP A 79 -21.37 5.46 34.30
C ASP A 79 -20.03 5.81 33.65
N ALA A 80 -18.94 5.91 34.42
CA ALA A 80 -17.64 6.35 33.89
C ALA A 80 -17.11 5.40 32.81
N MET A 81 -17.28 4.08 33.01
CA MET A 81 -16.89 3.05 32.06
C MET A 81 -17.68 3.15 30.75
N THR A 82 -19.02 3.22 30.84
CA THR A 82 -19.91 3.26 29.67
C THR A 82 -19.75 4.57 28.90
N THR A 83 -19.56 5.69 29.61
CA THR A 83 -19.28 7.01 29.01
C THR A 83 -17.97 6.99 28.22
N TRP A 84 -16.90 6.40 28.76
CA TRP A 84 -15.63 6.26 28.05
C TRP A 84 -15.74 5.31 26.85
N LEU A 85 -16.41 4.16 27.01
CA LEU A 85 -16.63 3.18 25.94
C LEU A 85 -17.39 3.80 24.75
N ASP A 86 -18.50 4.47 25.04
CA ASP A 86 -19.43 5.00 24.03
C ASP A 86 -18.94 6.31 23.38
N GLY A 87 -18.00 7.00 24.03
CA GLY A 87 -17.35 8.22 23.53
C GLY A 87 -15.94 7.99 23.01
N ALA A 88 -14.96 8.15 23.90
CA ALA A 88 -13.53 8.19 23.56
C ALA A 88 -13.07 6.89 22.90
N PHE A 89 -13.35 5.73 23.50
CA PHE A 89 -12.89 4.44 22.99
C PHE A 89 -13.45 4.13 21.60
N LYS A 90 -14.77 4.28 21.39
CA LYS A 90 -15.42 4.08 20.09
C LYS A 90 -14.80 4.95 19.00
N THR A 91 -14.47 6.20 19.31
CA THR A 91 -13.84 7.13 18.36
C THR A 91 -12.39 6.71 18.06
N SER A 92 -11.62 6.40 19.11
CA SER A 92 -10.21 6.03 19.00
C SER A 92 -10.00 4.71 18.26
N VAL A 93 -10.82 3.67 18.53
CA VAL A 93 -10.65 2.36 17.86
C VAL A 93 -10.89 2.46 16.35
N VAL A 94 -11.87 3.26 15.94
CA VAL A 94 -12.11 3.55 14.53
C VAL A 94 -10.92 4.30 13.96
N SER A 95 -10.50 5.41 14.58
CA SER A 95 -9.33 6.20 14.13
C SER A 95 -8.05 5.36 14.01
N VAL A 96 -7.76 4.49 14.97
CA VAL A 96 -6.60 3.59 14.94
C VAL A 96 -6.69 2.60 13.78
N ALA A 97 -7.87 2.04 13.52
CA ALA A 97 -8.07 1.18 12.36
C ALA A 97 -7.83 1.90 11.03
N TRP A 98 -8.20 3.19 10.92
CA TRP A 98 -7.90 4.00 9.74
C TRP A 98 -6.40 4.28 9.57
N SER A 99 -5.62 4.26 10.65
CA SER A 99 -4.16 4.44 10.60
C SER A 99 -3.36 3.17 10.26
N ASN A 100 -4.01 2.01 10.09
CA ASN A 100 -3.28 0.78 9.75
C ASN A 100 -2.87 0.76 8.27
N PRO A 101 -1.56 0.75 7.95
CA PRO A 101 -1.05 0.73 6.57
C PRO A 101 -1.40 -0.55 5.79
N ASN A 102 -1.75 -1.63 6.48
CA ASN A 102 -2.19 -2.90 5.87
C ASN A 102 -3.68 -2.92 5.53
N LYS A 103 -4.45 -1.91 5.98
CA LYS A 103 -5.84 -1.73 5.59
C LYS A 103 -5.89 -0.83 4.35
N THR A 104 -5.33 -1.34 3.26
CA THR A 104 -5.41 -0.70 1.96
C THR A 104 -6.86 -0.38 1.65
N PHE A 105 -7.18 0.91 1.44
CA PHE A 105 -8.52 1.38 1.07
C PHE A 105 -8.89 1.03 -0.38
N SER A 106 -8.41 -0.11 -0.88
CA SER A 106 -8.64 -0.54 -2.25
C SER A 106 -10.12 -0.56 -2.59
N TYR A 107 -10.96 -0.97 -1.63
CA TYR A 107 -12.42 -0.96 -1.75
C TYR A 107 -13.03 0.44 -1.95
N LEU A 108 -12.45 1.51 -1.42
CA LEU A 108 -12.96 2.88 -1.57
C LEU A 108 -12.53 3.52 -2.89
N CYS A 109 -11.42 3.07 -3.47
CA CYS A 109 -10.85 3.67 -4.66
C CYS A 109 -10.45 2.61 -5.68
N HIS A 110 -11.43 1.91 -6.27
CA HIS A 110 -11.19 1.13 -7.47
C HIS A 110 -11.28 1.98 -8.73
N GLN A 111 -10.40 1.75 -9.70
CA GLN A 111 -10.50 2.27 -11.05
C GLN A 111 -11.81 1.75 -11.67
N LYS A 112 -12.69 2.66 -12.13
CA LYS A 112 -13.95 2.29 -12.77
C LYS A 112 -13.70 1.77 -14.20
N PRO A 113 -14.65 1.01 -14.79
CA PRO A 113 -14.54 0.62 -16.19
C PRO A 113 -14.39 1.84 -17.10
N ASN A 114 -13.38 1.82 -17.97
CA ASN A 114 -13.04 2.91 -18.91
C ASN A 114 -12.67 4.25 -18.25
N GLU A 115 -12.36 4.28 -16.96
CA GLU A 115 -11.83 5.49 -16.29
C GLU A 115 -10.38 5.71 -16.69
N SER A 116 -10.07 6.95 -17.10
CA SER A 116 -8.73 7.34 -17.51
C SER A 116 -7.76 7.37 -16.32
N MET A 117 -6.46 7.23 -16.58
CA MET A 117 -5.44 7.43 -15.54
C MET A 117 -5.43 8.86 -15.03
N THR A 118 -5.74 9.83 -15.90
CA THR A 118 -5.89 11.25 -15.51
C THR A 118 -7.02 11.51 -14.53
N ASP A 119 -8.06 10.68 -14.51
CA ASP A 119 -9.17 10.78 -13.54
C ASP A 119 -8.94 9.91 -12.29
N PHE A 120 -8.42 8.69 -12.49
CA PHE A 120 -8.22 7.72 -11.41
C PHE A 120 -7.08 8.10 -10.47
N LEU A 121 -5.90 8.46 -11.00
CA LEU A 121 -4.69 8.70 -10.20
C LEU A 121 -4.84 9.87 -9.19
N PRO A 122 -5.45 11.01 -9.54
CA PRO A 122 -5.70 12.09 -8.58
C PRO A 122 -6.65 11.65 -7.46
N ARG A 123 -7.70 10.87 -7.77
CA ARG A 123 -8.65 10.36 -6.78
C ARG A 123 -7.96 9.39 -5.80
N TYR A 124 -7.10 8.52 -6.30
CA TYR A 124 -6.30 7.63 -5.47
C TYR A 124 -5.31 8.42 -4.60
N LYS A 125 -4.60 9.40 -5.18
CA LYS A 125 -3.64 10.24 -4.44
C LYS A 125 -4.32 11.03 -3.33
N GLN A 126 -5.48 11.62 -3.60
CA GLN A 126 -6.27 12.34 -2.60
C GLN A 126 -6.64 11.44 -1.41
N LEU A 127 -7.05 10.19 -1.68
CA LEU A 127 -7.32 9.22 -0.63
C LEU A 127 -6.04 8.91 0.17
N MET A 128 -4.94 8.56 -0.49
CA MET A 128 -3.68 8.23 0.20
C MET A 128 -3.17 9.38 1.07
N ASN A 129 -3.21 10.62 0.58
CA ASN A 129 -2.81 11.81 1.34
C ASN A 129 -3.72 12.09 2.55
N SER A 130 -4.96 11.60 2.56
CA SER A 130 -5.86 11.73 3.72
C SER A 130 -5.55 10.74 4.85
N ILE A 131 -4.68 9.76 4.58
CA ILE A 131 -4.43 8.60 5.45
C ILE A 131 -2.95 8.51 5.85
N HIS A 132 -2.04 8.88 4.94
CA HIS A 132 -0.60 8.77 5.12
C HIS A 132 0.06 10.14 4.93
N ASP A 133 1.11 10.42 5.71
CA ASP A 133 2.08 11.46 5.35
C ASP A 133 2.81 11.03 4.07
N GLU A 134 2.96 11.96 3.12
CA GLU A 134 3.19 11.74 1.68
C GLU A 134 4.38 10.83 1.26
N ASP A 135 5.24 10.39 2.18
CA ASP A 135 6.55 9.80 1.86
C ASP A 135 6.81 8.37 2.37
N VAL A 136 5.92 7.73 3.16
CA VAL A 136 6.32 6.53 3.94
C VAL A 136 5.35 5.33 3.84
N THR A 137 4.92 4.95 2.65
CA THR A 137 4.25 3.64 2.48
C THR A 137 5.14 2.65 1.71
N PRO A 138 5.81 1.71 2.41
CA PRO A 138 6.58 0.63 1.77
C PRO A 138 5.78 -0.18 0.74
N ASN A 139 4.44 -0.11 0.79
CA ASN A 139 3.52 -0.85 -0.06
C ASN A 139 2.68 0.04 -0.99
N ALA A 140 3.07 1.30 -1.24
CA ALA A 140 2.28 2.26 -2.02
C ALA A 140 1.87 1.73 -3.42
N VAL A 141 2.78 1.03 -4.08
CA VAL A 141 2.56 0.49 -5.43
C VAL A 141 1.69 -0.77 -5.40
N LEU A 142 1.88 -1.65 -4.42
CA LEU A 142 0.99 -2.80 -4.20
C LEU A 142 -0.45 -2.34 -3.92
N ASN A 143 -0.58 -1.30 -3.10
CA ASN A 143 -1.86 -0.68 -2.80
C ASN A 143 -2.53 -0.10 -4.05
N LEU A 144 -1.75 0.58 -4.90
CA LEU A 144 -2.24 1.10 -6.17
C LEU A 144 -2.68 -0.02 -7.10
N MET A 145 -1.92 -1.11 -7.20
CA MET A 145 -2.29 -2.26 -8.03
C MET A 145 -3.60 -2.92 -7.62
N MET A 146 -3.83 -3.07 -6.30
CA MET A 146 -5.09 -3.59 -5.77
C MET A 146 -6.29 -2.69 -6.10
N CYS A 147 -6.04 -1.45 -6.49
CA CYS A 147 -7.06 -0.47 -6.86
C CYS A 147 -7.29 -0.38 -8.38
N LEU A 148 -6.36 -0.86 -9.21
CA LEU A 148 -6.49 -0.82 -10.66
C LEU A 148 -7.47 -1.87 -11.17
N GLN A 149 -7.98 -1.67 -12.39
CA GLN A 149 -8.64 -2.76 -13.11
C GLN A 149 -7.66 -3.92 -13.35
N ASP A 150 -8.11 -5.17 -13.23
CA ASP A 150 -7.25 -6.36 -13.29
C ASP A 150 -6.29 -6.36 -14.49
N HIS A 151 -6.81 -6.07 -15.69
CA HIS A 151 -6.05 -6.04 -16.94
C HIS A 151 -5.00 -4.91 -16.98
N VAL A 152 -5.28 -3.78 -16.31
CA VAL A 152 -4.34 -2.65 -16.19
C VAL A 152 -3.25 -3.00 -15.20
N ALA A 153 -3.60 -3.59 -14.05
CA ALA A 153 -2.65 -4.07 -13.05
C ALA A 153 -1.70 -5.13 -13.64
N GLU A 154 -2.25 -6.08 -14.42
CA GLU A 154 -1.47 -7.13 -15.08
C GLU A 154 -0.48 -6.56 -16.10
N LEU A 155 -0.93 -5.65 -16.97
CA LEU A 155 -0.02 -4.98 -17.90
C LEU A 155 1.04 -4.16 -17.16
N PHE A 156 0.64 -3.44 -16.11
CA PHE A 156 1.54 -2.63 -15.30
C PHE A 156 2.62 -3.48 -14.61
N GLN A 157 2.27 -4.64 -14.07
CA GLN A 157 3.22 -5.58 -13.48
C GLN A 157 4.29 -6.03 -14.48
N LEU A 158 3.92 -6.19 -15.76
CA LEU A 158 4.84 -6.56 -16.82
C LEU A 158 5.77 -5.41 -17.23
N THR A 159 5.64 -4.20 -16.69
CA THR A 159 6.43 -3.04 -17.12
C THR A 159 7.80 -2.86 -16.45
N TYR A 160 8.30 -3.89 -15.76
CA TYR A 160 9.58 -3.92 -15.05
C TYR A 160 9.69 -2.83 -13.97
N ILE A 161 9.09 -3.13 -12.82
CA ILE A 161 9.01 -2.27 -11.65
C ILE A 161 9.98 -2.81 -10.59
N ASP A 162 10.86 -1.97 -10.08
CA ASP A 162 11.67 -2.31 -8.90
C ASP A 162 10.83 -2.10 -7.63
N TRP A 163 10.05 -3.12 -7.25
CA TRP A 163 9.06 -3.07 -6.16
C TRP A 163 9.57 -2.53 -4.82
N PHE A 164 10.88 -2.57 -4.56
CA PHE A 164 11.46 -2.11 -3.30
C PHE A 164 11.77 -0.61 -3.30
N SER A 165 11.99 0.00 -4.46
CA SER A 165 12.34 1.42 -4.60
C SER A 165 11.32 2.24 -5.40
N TYR A 166 10.30 1.59 -5.99
CA TYR A 166 9.34 2.24 -6.85
C TYR A 166 8.33 3.08 -6.05
N THR A 167 8.26 4.36 -6.39
CA THR A 167 7.39 5.35 -5.76
C THR A 167 6.03 5.43 -6.47
N PHE A 168 5.04 6.02 -5.78
CA PHE A 168 3.75 6.34 -6.39
C PHE A 168 3.90 7.23 -7.65
N ASN A 169 4.75 8.26 -7.59
CA ASN A 169 4.95 9.16 -8.73
C ASN A 169 5.52 8.43 -9.96
N GLN A 170 6.45 7.49 -9.75
CA GLN A 170 6.97 6.64 -10.83
C GLN A 170 5.86 5.74 -11.40
N ALA A 171 5.02 5.15 -10.55
CA ALA A 171 3.87 4.36 -10.97
C ALA A 171 2.84 5.18 -11.76
N ALA A 172 2.49 6.37 -11.29
CA ALA A 172 1.57 7.29 -11.94
C ALA A 172 2.06 7.67 -13.35
N VAL A 173 3.31 8.12 -13.46
CA VAL A 173 3.94 8.44 -14.76
C VAL A 173 3.91 7.23 -15.70
N ARG A 174 4.21 6.04 -15.17
CA ARG A 174 4.26 4.81 -15.96
C ARG A 174 2.89 4.43 -16.53
N LEU A 175 1.85 4.52 -15.70
CA LEU A 175 0.47 4.25 -16.09
C LEU A 175 -0.03 5.27 -17.12
N GLU A 176 0.25 6.56 -16.94
CA GLU A 176 -0.07 7.60 -17.94
C GLU A 176 0.63 7.35 -19.29
N VAL A 177 1.86 6.85 -19.28
CA VAL A 177 2.58 6.50 -20.51
C VAL A 177 1.90 5.32 -21.22
N LEU A 178 1.43 4.31 -20.49
CA LEU A 178 0.66 3.20 -21.07
C LEU A 178 -0.65 3.69 -21.70
N GLU A 179 -1.35 4.60 -21.02
CA GLU A 179 -2.57 5.23 -21.53
C GLU A 179 -2.32 6.04 -22.80
N LYS A 180 -1.32 6.94 -22.79
CA LYS A 180 -0.95 7.78 -23.94
C LYS A 180 -0.49 6.97 -25.15
N ARG A 181 0.04 5.76 -24.95
CA ARG A 181 0.40 4.82 -26.02
C ARG A 181 -0.80 4.01 -26.55
N GLY A 182 -1.99 4.26 -26.01
CA GLY A 182 -3.19 3.55 -26.40
C GLY A 182 -3.23 2.10 -25.90
N MET A 183 -2.39 1.73 -24.93
CA MET A 183 -2.32 0.35 -24.42
C MET A 183 -3.46 0.04 -23.43
N LEU A 184 -4.13 1.08 -22.92
CA LEU A 184 -5.24 1.00 -21.96
C LEU A 184 -6.60 1.39 -22.58
N GLU A 185 -6.69 1.52 -23.92
CA GLU A 185 -7.92 1.97 -24.62
C GLU A 185 -9.14 1.05 -24.38
N SER A 186 -8.91 -0.25 -24.21
CA SER A 186 -9.96 -1.21 -23.89
C SER A 186 -9.38 -2.45 -23.24
N LYS A 187 -10.19 -3.11 -22.41
CA LYS A 187 -9.85 -4.40 -21.78
C LYS A 187 -9.32 -5.43 -22.80
N THR A 188 -9.96 -5.54 -23.96
CA THR A 188 -9.57 -6.48 -25.02
C THR A 188 -8.18 -6.18 -25.57
N LYS A 189 -7.89 -4.91 -25.86
CA LYS A 189 -6.59 -4.48 -26.39
C LYS A 189 -5.48 -4.70 -25.36
N THR A 190 -5.71 -4.32 -24.11
CA THR A 190 -4.76 -4.51 -23.01
C THR A 190 -4.43 -5.99 -22.81
N LEU A 191 -5.44 -6.87 -22.75
CA LEU A 191 -5.23 -8.31 -22.61
C LEU A 191 -4.50 -8.93 -23.79
N ALA A 192 -4.73 -8.44 -25.01
CA ALA A 192 -3.97 -8.90 -26.19
C ALA A 192 -2.48 -8.53 -26.08
N ILE A 193 -2.17 -7.33 -25.57
CA ILE A 193 -0.78 -6.91 -25.32
C ILE A 193 -0.14 -7.76 -24.22
N VAL A 194 -0.84 -7.96 -23.09
CA VAL A 194 -0.39 -8.81 -21.98
C VAL A 194 -0.02 -10.20 -22.48
N LYS A 195 -0.89 -10.83 -23.27
CA LYS A 195 -0.63 -12.16 -23.85
C LYS A 195 0.63 -12.18 -24.71
N LYS A 196 0.84 -11.18 -25.57
CA LYS A 196 2.04 -11.06 -26.41
C LYS A 196 3.31 -10.90 -25.58
N LEU A 197 3.27 -10.08 -24.52
CA LEU A 197 4.42 -9.88 -23.63
C LEU A 197 4.75 -11.14 -22.83
N GLN A 198 3.74 -11.91 -22.43
CA GLN A 198 3.91 -13.19 -21.73
C GLN A 198 4.41 -14.32 -22.64
N SER A 199 4.04 -14.32 -23.93
CA SER A 199 4.45 -15.35 -24.90
C SER A 199 5.86 -15.14 -25.44
N GLY A 200 6.43 -13.94 -25.33
CA GLY A 200 7.81 -13.66 -25.78
C GLY A 200 7.99 -13.64 -27.29
N GLU A 201 6.92 -13.46 -28.06
CA GLU A 201 6.99 -13.36 -29.53
C GLU A 201 7.55 -12.00 -29.95
N GLU A 202 8.80 -11.99 -30.45
CA GLU A 202 9.44 -10.81 -31.07
C GLU A 202 8.69 -10.41 -32.36
N GLU A 203 8.45 -9.11 -32.56
CA GLU A 203 7.87 -8.59 -33.80
C GLU A 203 8.79 -8.94 -34.99
N GLU A 204 8.31 -9.75 -35.94
CA GLU A 204 8.92 -9.82 -37.26
C GLU A 204 8.88 -8.41 -37.89
N GLU A 205 10.05 -7.81 -38.04
CA GLU A 205 10.25 -6.48 -38.63
C GLU A 205 9.95 -6.54 -40.13
N ILE A 206 8.71 -6.22 -40.51
CA ILE A 206 8.30 -6.19 -41.92
C ILE A 206 8.84 -4.89 -42.57
N ASN A 207 9.98 -5.03 -43.26
CA ASN A 207 10.60 -4.11 -44.23
C ASN A 207 11.36 -2.87 -43.68
N ALA A 208 12.69 -2.99 -43.57
CA ALA A 208 13.61 -1.86 -43.71
C ALA A 208 14.71 -2.19 -44.73
N PRO A 209 14.94 -1.38 -45.79
CA PRO A 209 15.94 -1.67 -46.81
C PRO A 209 17.35 -1.35 -46.30
N SER A 210 18.26 -2.28 -46.57
CA SER A 210 19.68 -2.25 -46.26
C SER A 210 20.40 -1.04 -46.89
N SER A 211 21.16 -0.29 -46.09
CA SER A 211 22.19 0.62 -46.60
C SER A 211 23.34 0.76 -45.62
N ASN A 212 24.52 0.34 -46.08
CA ASN A 212 25.80 0.38 -45.39
C ASN A 212 26.38 1.81 -45.24
N ASN A 213 27.04 2.00 -44.09
CA ASN A 213 28.19 2.87 -43.77
C ASN A 213 27.99 4.17 -42.95
N PRO A 214 28.93 4.50 -42.01
CA PRO A 214 28.73 5.47 -40.94
C PRO A 214 29.60 6.75 -41.04
N ARG A 215 29.09 7.90 -40.53
CA ARG A 215 29.78 8.89 -39.66
C ARG A 215 28.92 10.16 -39.43
N PRO A 216 29.17 10.93 -38.35
CA PRO A 216 28.11 11.47 -37.50
C PRO A 216 27.71 12.90 -37.87
N ARG A 217 26.40 13.16 -37.95
CA ARG A 217 25.84 14.51 -38.08
C ARG A 217 25.11 14.92 -36.80
N ARG A 218 25.24 16.21 -36.48
CA ARG A 218 24.65 16.96 -35.37
C ARG A 218 23.30 16.40 -34.91
N ARG A 219 23.18 16.13 -33.60
CA ARG A 219 22.07 15.44 -32.91
C ARG A 219 20.71 16.13 -33.16
N ARG A 220 20.07 15.84 -34.30
CA ARG A 220 18.71 16.27 -34.69
C ARG A 220 17.74 15.08 -34.71
N GLY A 221 17.76 14.25 -33.67
CA GLY A 221 16.86 13.10 -33.52
C GLY A 221 15.87 13.31 -32.38
N ARG A 222 14.62 12.88 -32.56
CA ARG A 222 13.75 12.52 -31.43
C ARG A 222 14.27 11.21 -30.86
N CYS A 223 14.31 11.09 -29.54
CA CYS A 223 14.57 9.83 -28.85
C CYS A 223 13.51 8.82 -29.30
N TYR A 224 13.93 7.73 -29.94
CA TYR A 224 13.02 6.70 -30.43
C TYR A 224 12.31 5.91 -29.32
N SER A 225 12.78 6.03 -28.07
CA SER A 225 12.18 5.36 -26.92
C SER A 225 10.97 6.09 -26.34
N CYS A 226 11.01 7.43 -26.33
CA CYS A 226 9.97 8.25 -25.70
C CYS A 226 9.40 9.35 -26.60
N GLY A 227 10.03 9.63 -27.75
CA GLY A 227 9.63 10.66 -28.71
C GLY A 227 10.23 12.06 -28.47
N TRP A 228 11.02 12.28 -27.42
CA TRP A 228 11.51 13.62 -27.02
C TRP A 228 12.89 13.97 -27.59
N HIS A 229 13.16 15.23 -27.91
CA HIS A 229 14.47 15.68 -28.44
C HIS A 229 15.51 15.89 -27.32
N GLY A 230 16.80 15.91 -27.67
CA GLY A 230 17.88 16.29 -26.75
C GLY A 230 18.67 15.12 -26.12
N HIS A 231 18.22 13.87 -26.30
CA HIS A 231 18.93 12.65 -25.89
C HIS A 231 18.62 11.49 -26.87
N TRP A 232 19.43 10.44 -26.88
CA TRP A 232 19.18 9.22 -27.67
C TRP A 232 18.50 8.16 -26.82
N ALA A 233 17.88 7.14 -27.43
CA ALA A 233 17.16 6.08 -26.70
C ALA A 233 17.98 5.41 -25.58
N ARG A 234 19.31 5.36 -25.74
CA ARG A 234 20.27 4.79 -24.79
C ARG A 234 20.57 5.68 -23.57
N GLU A 235 20.18 6.94 -23.66
CA GLU A 235 20.38 8.00 -22.67
C GLU A 235 19.00 8.50 -22.18
N CYS A 236 17.93 7.75 -22.46
CA CYS A 236 16.57 8.20 -22.19
C CYS A 236 16.31 8.14 -20.68
N PRO A 237 15.91 9.24 -20.02
CA PRO A 237 15.58 9.18 -18.60
C PRO A 237 14.34 8.31 -18.30
N ALA A 238 13.56 7.97 -19.34
CA ALA A 238 12.49 6.97 -19.30
C ALA A 238 12.96 5.56 -19.67
N SER A 239 14.25 5.35 -20.00
CA SER A 239 14.79 4.01 -20.20
C SER A 239 15.10 3.37 -18.85
N PHE A 240 14.06 2.77 -18.27
CA PHE A 240 14.23 1.51 -17.56
C PHE A 240 13.55 0.45 -18.41
N SER A 241 14.36 -0.47 -18.90
CA SER A 241 14.02 -1.54 -19.85
C SER A 241 12.90 -2.42 -19.32
N ILE A 242 11.86 -2.65 -20.12
CA ILE A 242 10.94 -3.79 -19.92
C ILE A 242 11.53 -5.03 -20.61
N GLN A 243 12.63 -5.62 -20.13
CA GLN A 243 13.06 -6.97 -20.55
C GLN A 243 13.91 -7.65 -19.46
N PRO A 244 13.86 -8.99 -19.35
CA PRO A 244 14.64 -9.78 -18.39
C PRO A 244 16.07 -9.97 -18.92
N ASN A 245 17.06 -9.31 -18.34
CA ASN A 245 18.46 -9.44 -18.79
C ASN A 245 19.40 -9.68 -17.60
N GLN A 246 20.15 -10.79 -17.68
CA GLN A 246 21.19 -11.26 -16.76
C GLN A 246 22.23 -10.19 -16.34
N ARG A 247 22.34 -9.05 -17.03
CA ARG A 247 23.18 -7.91 -16.63
C ARG A 247 22.84 -7.25 -15.30
N ALA A 248 21.60 -7.39 -14.81
CA ALA A 248 21.22 -6.88 -13.49
C ALA A 248 21.88 -7.69 -12.34
N LEU A 249 22.28 -8.95 -12.59
CA LEU A 249 23.03 -9.77 -11.62
C LEU A 249 24.52 -9.36 -11.53
N GLU A 250 25.11 -8.87 -12.63
CA GLU A 250 26.51 -8.42 -12.67
C GLU A 250 26.73 -7.09 -11.92
N TRP A 251 25.72 -6.22 -11.86
CA TRP A 251 25.81 -4.96 -11.12
C TRP A 251 25.84 -5.18 -9.59
N ASN A 252 25.22 -6.27 -9.11
CA ASN A 252 25.25 -6.65 -7.68
C ASN A 252 26.58 -7.30 -7.24
N GLN A 253 27.36 -7.89 -8.15
CA GLN A 253 28.70 -8.42 -7.82
C GLN A 253 29.73 -7.30 -7.61
N ARG A 254 29.63 -6.19 -8.35
CA ARG A 254 30.53 -5.02 -8.17
C ARG A 254 30.20 -4.16 -6.96
N ALA A 255 28.98 -4.21 -6.46
CA ALA A 255 28.57 -3.50 -5.24
C ALA A 255 29.12 -4.17 -3.96
N LEU A 256 29.45 -5.48 -4.01
CA LEU A 256 30.08 -6.19 -2.90
C LEU A 256 31.60 -5.96 -2.81
N GLU A 257 32.28 -5.60 -3.90
CA GLU A 257 33.73 -5.33 -3.91
C GLU A 257 34.12 -3.96 -3.28
N TRP A 258 33.17 -3.06 -3.07
CA TRP A 258 33.40 -1.76 -2.40
C TRP A 258 33.16 -1.78 -0.89
N THR A 259 32.96 -2.97 -0.29
CA THR A 259 32.83 -3.13 1.17
C THR A 259 34.07 -3.70 1.86
N TYR A 260 35.19 -3.85 1.14
CA TYR A 260 36.50 -4.15 1.73
C TYR A 260 37.60 -3.34 1.03
N ILE A 261 37.72 -2.07 1.39
CA ILE A 261 38.99 -1.36 1.40
C ILE A 261 38.99 -0.57 2.72
N ASP A 262 40.03 -0.81 3.52
CA ASP A 262 40.28 -0.34 4.89
C ASP A 262 39.97 1.15 5.16
#